data_AF-A0A7W9GLY8-F1
#
_entry.id   AF-A0A7W9GLY8-F1
#
_cell.length_a   1.000
_cell.length_b   1.000
_cell.length_c   1.000
_cell.angle_alpha   90.00
_cell.angle_beta   90.00
_cell.angle_gamma   90.00
#
_symmetry.space_group_name_H-M   'P 1'
#
loop_
_entity.id
_entity.type
_entity.pdbx_description
1 polymer ?
#
loop_
_entity_poly.entity_id
_entity_poly.type
_entity_poly.pdbx_seq_one_letter_code
_entity_poly.pdbx_strand_id
1 'polypeptide(L)'
;MGTFATFVYSDGGWDTSAVSERFLSIDLHDRDHATLRFAPVEPPARGLLHLGRPDGGDPVPVSVSVETEALIVWAADVTGVQASPDEILPLLASVDVVVEKRTVQLLKVIGLLPPPDLDDEDA
;
A
#
# COMPACT_ATOMS: atom_id res chain seq x y z
N MET A 1 -18.25 -0.60 12.08
CA MET A 1 -17.71 0.77 12.17
C MET A 1 -16.58 0.83 11.16
N GLY A 2 -16.65 1.76 10.22
CA GLY A 2 -15.62 1.96 9.19
C GLY A 2 -14.42 2.66 9.80
N THR A 3 -13.24 2.07 9.66
CA THR A 3 -11.97 2.68 10.07
C THR A 3 -11.49 3.57 8.94
N PHE A 4 -11.18 4.82 9.26
CA PHE A 4 -10.49 5.73 8.37
C PHE A 4 -9.15 6.04 9.00
N ALA A 5 -8.08 5.54 8.39
CA ALA A 5 -6.73 5.72 8.91
C ALA A 5 -5.78 6.00 7.76
N THR A 6 -4.99 7.06 7.93
CA THR A 6 -3.94 7.44 6.98
C THR A 6 -2.59 7.20 7.65
N PHE A 7 -1.78 6.34 7.05
CA PHE A 7 -0.42 6.05 7.48
C PHE A 7 0.55 6.52 6.42
N VAL A 8 1.62 7.19 6.81
CA VAL A 8 2.65 7.65 5.87
C VAL A 8 4.01 7.18 6.34
N TYR A 9 4.61 6.25 5.61
CA TYR A 9 5.97 5.82 5.81
C TYR A 9 6.94 6.77 5.10
N SER A 10 7.88 7.34 5.85
CA SER A 10 8.96 8.15 5.31
C SER A 10 10.19 8.07 6.23
N ASP A 11 11.39 8.20 5.65
CA ASP A 11 12.65 8.23 6.42
C ASP A 11 12.85 7.04 7.39
N GLY A 12 12.33 5.86 7.03
CA GLY A 12 12.49 4.66 7.86
C GLY A 12 11.44 4.48 8.97
N GLY A 13 10.46 5.38 9.09
CA GLY A 13 9.43 5.34 10.12
C GLY A 13 8.03 5.62 9.61
N TRP A 14 7.02 5.20 10.38
CA TRP A 14 5.62 5.56 10.16
C TRP A 14 5.28 6.86 10.86
N ASP A 15 4.64 7.77 10.13
CA ASP A 15 4.10 9.02 10.61
C ASP A 15 2.67 9.20 10.07
N THR A 16 1.96 10.22 10.56
CA THR A 16 0.64 10.61 10.05
C THR A 16 0.74 11.75 9.03
N SER A 17 1.91 12.38 8.91
CA SER A 17 2.20 13.42 7.93
C SER A 17 3.66 13.31 7.47
N ALA A 18 3.90 12.98 6.19
CA ALA A 18 5.24 13.04 5.62
C ALA A 18 5.46 14.30 4.77
N VAL A 19 6.64 14.89 4.92
CA VAL A 19 7.16 16.00 4.10
C VAL A 19 8.35 15.57 3.23
N SER A 20 8.63 14.27 3.15
CA SER A 20 9.79 13.73 2.45
C SER A 20 9.56 13.52 0.96
N GLU A 21 10.63 13.61 0.17
CA GLU A 21 10.61 13.34 -1.28
C GLU A 21 10.33 11.85 -1.58
N ARG A 22 10.65 10.97 -0.63
CA ARG A 22 10.40 9.53 -0.66
C ARG A 22 9.40 9.17 0.42
N PHE A 23 8.19 8.80 0.03
CA PHE A 23 7.15 8.41 0.98
C PHE A 23 6.26 7.31 0.40
N LEU A 24 5.68 6.52 1.29
CA LEU A 24 4.58 5.60 1.03
C LEU A 24 3.42 6.00 1.94
N SER A 25 2.34 6.50 1.35
CA SER A 25 1.10 6.81 2.06
C SER A 25 0.08 5.71 1.80
N ILE A 26 -0.59 5.29 2.85
CA ILE A 26 -1.65 4.29 2.85
C ILE A 26 -2.86 4.98 3.45
N ASP A 27 -3.94 5.05 2.68
CA ASP A 27 -5.22 5.58 3.12
C ASP A 27 -6.22 4.43 3.16
N LEU A 28 -6.63 4.05 4.36
CA LEU A 28 -7.66 3.04 4.57
C LEU A 28 -9.01 3.76 4.59
N HIS A 29 -9.88 3.34 3.69
CA HIS A 29 -11.23 3.87 3.53
C HIS A 29 -12.22 2.74 3.82
N ASP A 30 -12.75 2.69 5.05
CA ASP A 30 -13.65 1.62 5.47
C ASP A 30 -12.98 0.22 5.41
N ARG A 31 -13.75 -0.87 5.61
CA ARG A 31 -13.21 -2.24 5.69
C ARG A 31 -12.90 -2.85 4.32
N ASP A 32 -13.38 -2.22 3.25
CA ASP A 32 -13.42 -2.79 1.91
C ASP A 32 -12.55 -2.05 0.89
N HIS A 33 -12.01 -0.87 1.23
CA HIS A 33 -11.21 -0.06 0.31
C HIS A 33 -9.95 0.52 0.97
N ALA A 34 -8.83 0.49 0.25
CA ALA A 34 -7.63 1.22 0.63
C ALA A 34 -6.90 1.73 -0.60
N THR A 35 -6.16 2.82 -0.41
CA THR A 35 -5.37 3.48 -1.44
C THR A 35 -3.93 3.60 -0.98
N LEU A 36 -3.00 3.08 -1.77
CA LEU A 36 -1.56 3.16 -1.54
C LEU A 36 -0.94 4.10 -2.55
N ARG A 37 -0.23 5.11 -2.05
CA ARG A 37 0.46 6.13 -2.84
C ARG A 37 1.94 6.06 -2.52
N PHE A 38 2.80 5.92 -3.51
CA PHE A 38 4.23 5.92 -3.28
C PHE A 38 4.95 6.88 -4.23
N ALA A 39 6.01 7.48 -3.72
CA ALA A 39 6.91 8.35 -4.45
C ALA A 39 8.34 7.80 -4.38
N PRO A 40 8.91 7.30 -5.50
CA PRO A 40 10.31 6.93 -5.60
C PRO A 40 11.21 8.15 -5.75
N VAL A 41 12.51 7.89 -5.62
CA VAL A 41 13.59 8.90 -5.68
C VAL A 41 13.60 9.66 -7.00
N GLU A 42 13.28 8.99 -8.11
CA GLU A 42 13.34 9.58 -9.43
C GLU A 42 11.94 10.07 -9.87
N PRO A 43 11.71 11.39 -9.91
CA PRO A 43 10.51 11.93 -10.56
C PRO A 43 10.53 11.57 -12.06
N PRO A 44 9.37 11.27 -12.69
CA PRO A 44 8.02 11.58 -12.25
C PRO A 44 7.21 10.39 -11.68
N ALA A 45 7.86 9.26 -11.35
CA ALA A 45 7.19 7.97 -11.18
C ALA A 45 6.37 7.83 -9.88
N ARG A 46 5.32 8.62 -9.68
CA ARG A 46 4.37 8.43 -8.56
C ARG A 46 3.40 7.31 -8.90
N GLY A 47 3.29 6.30 -8.04
CA GLY A 47 2.33 5.19 -8.21
C GLY A 47 1.15 5.29 -7.23
N LEU A 48 0.00 4.76 -7.65
CA LEU A 48 -1.28 4.79 -6.94
C LEU A 48 -1.99 3.43 -7.04
N LEU A 49 -1.71 2.54 -6.09
CA LEU A 49 -2.39 1.25 -6.02
C LEU A 49 -3.69 1.36 -5.23
N HIS A 50 -4.75 0.72 -5.73
CA HIS A 50 -6.00 0.58 -5.00
C HIS A 50 -6.18 -0.88 -4.58
N LEU A 51 -6.48 -1.09 -3.30
CA LEU A 51 -6.89 -2.36 -2.73
C LEU A 51 -8.41 -2.38 -2.57
N GLY A 52 -9.04 -3.49 -2.96
CA GLY A 52 -10.48 -3.67 -2.85
C GLY A 52 -11.28 -3.01 -3.97
N ARG A 53 -12.60 -2.89 -3.78
CA ARG A 53 -13.51 -2.38 -4.81
C ARG A 53 -13.87 -0.92 -4.49
N PRO A 54 -13.59 0.06 -5.37
CA PRO A 54 -14.19 1.37 -5.22
C PRO A 54 -15.70 1.24 -5.41
N ASP A 55 -16.48 1.67 -4.42
CA ASP A 55 -17.94 1.72 -4.51
C ASP A 55 -18.37 2.61 -5.70
N GLY A 56 -18.86 1.98 -6.77
CA GLY A 56 -19.56 2.65 -7.87
C GLY A 56 -18.71 3.29 -8.99
N GLY A 57 -17.38 3.12 -9.00
CA GLY A 57 -16.51 3.63 -10.07
C GLY A 57 -16.08 2.55 -11.04
N ASP A 58 -16.11 2.85 -12.35
CA ASP A 58 -15.47 2.07 -13.42
C ASP A 58 -14.06 1.61 -12.95
N PRO A 59 -13.64 0.35 -13.20
CA PRO A 59 -12.33 -0.12 -12.79
C PRO A 59 -11.29 0.83 -13.38
N VAL A 60 -10.66 1.65 -12.54
CA VAL A 60 -9.68 2.63 -13.03
C VAL A 60 -8.64 1.84 -13.80
N PRO A 61 -8.41 2.13 -15.10
CA PRO A 61 -7.53 1.33 -15.94
C PRO A 61 -6.09 1.75 -15.67
N VAL A 62 -5.65 1.65 -14.43
CA VAL A 62 -4.24 1.72 -14.08
C VAL A 62 -3.77 0.28 -14.09
N SER A 63 -2.77 -0.01 -14.93
CA SER A 63 -2.23 -1.36 -15.06
C SER A 63 -1.66 -1.79 -13.71
N VAL A 64 -2.47 -2.52 -12.95
CA VAL A 64 -2.12 -3.06 -11.62
C VAL A 64 -0.73 -3.71 -11.64
N SER A 65 -0.38 -4.36 -12.76
CA SER A 65 0.96 -4.89 -13.04
C SER A 65 2.07 -3.83 -13.03
N VAL A 66 1.91 -2.71 -13.75
CA VAL A 66 2.91 -1.63 -13.84
C VAL A 66 3.09 -0.95 -12.49
N GLU A 67 2.01 -0.73 -11.75
CA GLU A 67 2.09 -0.11 -10.43
C GLU A 67 2.65 -1.07 -9.38
N THR A 68 2.36 -2.37 -9.52
CA THR A 68 3.00 -3.41 -8.71
C THR A 68 4.50 -3.45 -8.96
N GLU A 69 4.94 -3.40 -10.23
CA GLU A 69 6.36 -3.33 -10.57
C GLU A 69 7.02 -2.07 -10.00
N ALA A 70 6.36 -0.92 -10.10
CA ALA A 70 6.86 0.32 -9.53
C ALA A 70 6.94 0.27 -7.99
N LEU A 71 5.99 -0.39 -7.32
CA LEU A 71 6.03 -0.64 -5.88
C LEU A 71 7.20 -1.56 -5.51
N ILE A 72 7.45 -2.62 -6.27
CA ILE A 72 8.58 -3.54 -6.05
C ILE A 72 9.90 -2.79 -6.16
N VAL A 73 10.06 -1.93 -7.16
CA VAL A 73 11.27 -1.11 -7.35
C VAL A 73 11.44 -0.14 -6.17
N TRP A 74 10.37 0.53 -5.76
CA TRP A 74 10.39 1.42 -4.60
C TRP A 74 10.75 0.68 -3.31
N ALA A 75 10.16 -0.49 -3.07
CA ALA A 75 10.43 -1.31 -1.91
C ALA A 75 11.88 -1.78 -1.87
N ALA A 76 12.41 -2.25 -3.01
CA ALA A 76 13.81 -2.67 -3.11
C ALA A 76 14.77 -1.52 -2.82
N ASP A 77 14.45 -0.28 -3.19
CA ASP A 77 15.26 0.92 -2.88
C ASP A 77 15.19 1.28 -1.39
N VAL A 78 14.01 1.19 -0.78
CA VAL A 78 13.75 1.67 0.60
C VAL A 78 14.09 0.63 1.67
N THR A 79 13.71 -0.63 1.46
CA THR A 79 13.87 -1.72 2.44
C THR A 79 14.98 -2.70 2.06
N GLY A 80 15.43 -2.68 0.81
CA GLY A 80 16.36 -3.69 0.28
C GLY A 80 15.69 -5.03 -0.04
N VAL A 81 14.37 -5.15 0.09
CA VAL A 81 13.63 -6.39 -0.17
C VAL A 81 13.11 -6.41 -1.61
N GLN A 82 13.46 -7.47 -2.35
CA GLN A 82 12.87 -7.74 -3.66
C GLN A 82 11.60 -8.58 -3.51
N ALA A 83 10.45 -7.92 -3.50
CA ALA A 83 9.15 -8.58 -3.56
C ALA A 83 8.82 -9.11 -4.97
N SER A 84 8.02 -10.17 -5.05
CA SER A 84 7.57 -10.74 -6.32
C SER A 84 6.17 -10.26 -6.71
N PRO A 85 5.91 -9.98 -8.00
CA PRO A 85 4.57 -9.58 -8.44
C PRO A 85 3.54 -10.69 -8.22
N ASP A 86 3.93 -11.97 -8.32
CA ASP A 86 3.08 -13.12 -7.98
C ASP A 86 2.60 -13.14 -6.53
N GLU A 87 3.28 -12.47 -5.60
CA GLU A 87 2.84 -12.34 -4.21
C GLU A 87 1.93 -11.14 -4.00
N ILE A 88 2.12 -10.06 -4.76
CA ILE A 88 1.38 -8.80 -4.63
C ILE A 88 0.06 -8.82 -5.40
N LEU A 89 0.06 -9.29 -6.64
CA LEU A 89 -1.13 -9.36 -7.50
C LEU A 89 -2.33 -10.10 -6.85
N PRO A 90 -2.17 -11.27 -6.21
CA PRO A 90 -3.30 -11.93 -5.55
C PRO A 90 -3.83 -11.14 -4.35
N LEU A 91 -2.98 -10.36 -3.66
CA LEU A 91 -3.41 -9.48 -2.56
C LEU A 91 -4.26 -8.32 -3.09
N LEU A 92 -3.92 -7.78 -4.25
CA LEU A 92 -4.66 -6.69 -4.91
C LEU A 92 -6.02 -7.17 -5.46
N ALA A 93 -6.07 -8.39 -6.01
CA ALA A 93 -7.26 -8.94 -6.68
C ALA A 93 -8.28 -9.58 -5.73
N SER A 94 -7.86 -9.94 -4.51
CA SER A 94 -8.76 -10.57 -3.54
C SER A 94 -9.83 -9.56 -3.09
N VAL A 95 -11.08 -10.01 -2.86
CA VAL A 95 -12.18 -9.20 -2.28
C VAL A 95 -12.75 -9.77 -0.96
N ASP A 96 -12.41 -11.00 -0.60
CA ASP A 96 -12.94 -11.72 0.57
C ASP A 96 -12.30 -11.43 1.95
N VAL A 97 -11.19 -10.69 2.00
CA VAL A 97 -10.42 -10.37 3.20
C VAL A 97 -10.51 -8.87 3.48
N VAL A 98 -10.60 -8.50 4.76
CA VAL A 98 -10.57 -7.11 5.22
C VAL A 98 -9.33 -6.40 4.67
N VAL A 99 -9.51 -5.20 4.15
CA VAL A 99 -8.45 -4.46 3.46
C VAL A 99 -7.26 -4.13 4.38
N GLU A 100 -7.52 -3.94 5.67
CA GLU A 100 -6.51 -3.75 6.73
C GLU A 100 -5.51 -4.92 6.73
N LYS A 101 -6.01 -6.15 6.81
CA LYS A 101 -5.20 -7.36 6.84
C LYS A 101 -4.38 -7.56 5.57
N ARG A 102 -4.95 -7.20 4.41
CA ARG A 102 -4.21 -7.25 3.13
C ARG A 102 -3.08 -6.25 3.09
N THR A 103 -3.34 -5.05 3.57
CA THR A 103 -2.32 -4.00 3.65
C THR A 103 -1.15 -4.48 4.53
N VAL A 104 -1.45 -5.11 5.67
CA VAL A 104 -0.42 -5.73 6.53
C VAL A 104 0.37 -6.80 5.78
N GLN A 105 -0.30 -7.69 5.06
CA GLN A 105 0.37 -8.74 4.27
C GLN A 105 1.26 -8.14 3.17
N LEU A 106 0.76 -7.13 2.46
CA LEU A 106 1.50 -6.42 1.42
C LEU A 106 2.76 -5.76 2.00
N LEU A 107 2.63 -5.09 3.15
CA LEU A 107 3.76 -4.48 3.86
C LEU A 107 4.81 -5.52 4.25
N LYS A 108 4.38 -6.66 4.79
CA LYS A 108 5.28 -7.78 5.13
C LYS A 108 6.01 -8.32 3.90
N VAL A 109 5.33 -8.45 2.75
CA VAL A 109 5.92 -8.88 1.47
C VAL A 109 7.01 -7.91 0.99
N ILE A 110 6.78 -6.60 1.12
CA ILE A 110 7.76 -5.57 0.72
C ILE A 110 8.83 -5.28 1.79
N GLY A 111 8.85 -6.04 2.88
CA GLY A 111 9.85 -5.90 3.95
C GLY A 111 9.62 -4.73 4.90
N LEU A 112 8.43 -4.15 4.89
CA LEU A 112 8.02 -3.09 5.81
C LEU A 112 7.32 -3.66 7.02
N LEU A 113 7.70 -3.16 8.20
CA LEU A 113 6.92 -3.40 9.40
C LEU A 113 5.60 -2.64 9.26
N PRO A 114 4.43 -3.26 9.56
CA PRO A 114 3.16 -2.54 9.59
C PRO A 114 3.16 -1.46 10.68
N PRO A 115 2.39 -0.36 10.50
CA PRO A 115 2.20 0.61 11.56
C PRO A 115 1.47 -0.05 12.74
N PRO A 116 1.76 0.36 14.00
CA PRO A 116 1.23 -0.31 15.19
C PRO A 116 -0.30 -0.35 15.22
N ASP A 117 -0.95 0.74 14.78
CA ASP A 117 -2.41 0.86 14.69
C ASP A 117 -3.05 -0.12 13.68
N LEU A 118 -2.27 -0.65 12.74
CA LEU A 118 -2.73 -1.58 11.71
C LEU A 118 -2.39 -3.05 12.03
N ASP A 119 -1.35 -3.29 12.83
CA ASP A 119 -0.95 -4.64 13.29
C ASP A 119 -1.67 -5.06 14.58
N ASP A 120 -2.60 -4.25 15.10
CA ASP A 120 -3.54 -4.65 16.15
C ASP A 120 -4.42 -5.81 15.63
N GLU A 121 -3.93 -7.03 15.77
CA GLU A 121 -4.60 -8.31 15.48
C GLU A 121 -5.78 -8.60 16.46
N ASP A 122 -6.28 -7.58 17.15
CA ASP A 122 -7.31 -7.65 18.20
C ASP A 122 -8.52 -6.77 17.85
N ALA A 123 -9.31 -7.19 16.85
CA ALA A 123 -10.68 -6.70 16.63
C ALA A 123 -11.61 -7.76 16.05
#